data_AF-A0A328TUZ6-F1
#
_entry.id   AF-A0A328TUZ6-F1
#
_cell.length_a   1.000
_cell.length_b   1.000
_cell.length_c   1.000
_cell.angle_alpha   90.00
_cell.angle_beta   90.00
_cell.angle_gamma   90.00
#
_symmetry.space_group_name_H-M   'P 1'
#
loop_
_entity.id
_entity.type
_entity.pdbx_description
1 polymer ?
#
loop_
_entity_poly.entity_id
_entity_poly.type
_entity_poly.pdbx_seq_one_letter_code
_entity_poly.pdbx_strand_id
1 'polypeptide(L)'
;MVGFFVLVIGLIMAVWPYAAWYVSVGWQFKDASPSELALTIQRIVGIVFVIVGFVIMISSCSIGGNARSEWPDTFKEKLSAGEVQKITIGFVSPVSLTQEETYTIINILKNAELKPFDPDTSYATVEEGKIVFKDATTVELVFGSTSTGGNELHGPSGEYYK
;
A
#
# COMPACT_ATOMS: atom_id res chain seq x y z
N MET A 1 6.28 7.45 12.66
CA MET A 1 6.12 7.75 14.11
C MET A 1 5.86 9.24 14.40
N VAL A 2 6.46 10.17 13.65
CA VAL A 2 6.27 11.64 13.85
C VAL A 2 4.79 12.07 13.81
N GLY A 3 3.99 11.55 12.87
CA GLY A 3 2.56 11.89 12.75
C GLY A 3 1.73 11.57 14.00
N PHE A 4 2.05 10.49 14.73
CA PHE A 4 1.39 10.14 15.98
C PHE A 4 1.62 11.19 17.08
N PHE A 5 2.85 11.69 17.23
CA PHE A 5 3.15 12.73 18.20
C PHE A 5 2.46 14.05 17.85
N VAL A 6 2.43 14.42 16.56
CA VAL A 6 1.73 15.62 16.08
C VAL A 6 0.22 15.52 16.35
N LEU A 7 -0.38 14.35 16.17
CA LEU A 7 -1.79 14.08 16.49
C LEU A 7 -2.10 14.25 17.97
N VAL A 8 -1.29 13.63 18.85
CA VAL A 8 -1.49 13.69 20.29
C VAL A 8 -1.35 15.14 20.80
N ILE A 9 -0.35 15.86 20.32
CA ILE A 9 -0.16 17.28 20.68
C ILE A 9 -1.34 18.12 20.19
N GLY A 10 -1.79 17.94 18.93
CA GLY A 10 -2.95 18.64 18.40
C GLY A 10 -4.23 18.38 19.19
N LEU A 11 -4.46 17.13 19.62
CA LEU A 11 -5.59 16.74 20.46
C LEU A 11 -5.56 17.42 21.84
N ILE A 12 -4.40 17.45 22.49
CA ILE A 12 -4.24 18.13 23.78
C ILE A 12 -4.53 19.64 23.64
N MET A 13 -4.06 20.27 22.57
CA MET A 13 -4.33 21.68 22.28
C MET A 13 -5.81 21.96 21.99
N ALA A 14 -6.51 21.04 21.32
CA ALA A 14 -7.92 21.19 20.97
C ALA A 14 -8.88 20.92 22.15
N VAL A 15 -8.56 19.94 23.00
CA VAL A 15 -9.40 19.50 24.15
C VAL A 15 -9.10 20.31 25.41
N TRP A 16 -7.83 20.63 25.66
CA TRP A 16 -7.38 21.40 26.83
C TRP A 16 -6.62 22.67 26.40
N PRO A 17 -7.30 23.65 25.78
CA PRO A 17 -6.67 24.88 25.31
C PRO A 17 -6.05 25.71 26.44
N TYR A 18 -6.56 25.61 27.67
CA TYR A 18 -5.99 26.28 28.85
C TYR A 18 -4.60 25.73 29.19
N ALA A 19 -4.47 24.40 29.24
CA ALA A 19 -3.19 23.75 29.51
C ALA A 19 -2.18 24.02 28.39
N ALA A 20 -2.62 23.94 27.13
CA ALA A 20 -1.80 24.27 25.97
C ALA A 20 -1.30 25.73 25.99
N TRP A 21 -2.19 26.67 26.31
CA TRP A 21 -1.83 28.08 26.49
C TRP A 21 -0.82 28.28 27.61
N TYR A 22 -1.03 27.63 28.77
CA TYR A 22 -0.12 27.74 29.91
C TYR A 22 1.29 27.25 29.57
N VAL A 23 1.39 26.08 28.92
CA VAL A 23 2.67 25.50 28.50
C VAL A 23 3.34 26.32 27.40
N SER A 24 2.58 26.93 26.48
CA SER A 24 3.16 27.71 25.38
C SER A 24 3.66 29.07 25.83
N VAL A 25 2.83 29.84 26.55
CA VAL A 25 3.10 31.25 26.85
C VAL A 25 2.59 31.70 28.21
N GLY A 26 1.59 31.02 28.77
CA GLY A 26 0.96 31.41 30.03
C GLY A 26 1.90 31.34 31.23
N TRP A 27 2.94 30.50 31.20
CA TRP A 27 3.97 30.46 32.24
C TRP A 27 4.79 31.77 32.34
N GLN A 28 4.82 32.59 31.29
CA GLN A 28 5.57 33.86 31.26
C GLN A 28 4.81 35.00 31.95
N PHE A 29 3.50 34.86 32.11
CA PHE A 29 2.64 35.87 32.70
C PHE A 29 2.23 35.46 34.11
N LYS A 30 2.65 36.25 35.11
CA LYS A 30 2.27 36.03 36.50
C LYS A 30 0.79 36.40 36.66
N ASP A 31 -0.04 35.43 37.07
CA ASP A 31 -1.47 35.58 37.38
C ASP A 31 -2.36 36.08 36.21
N ALA A 32 -1.94 35.88 34.97
CA ALA A 32 -2.77 36.21 33.81
C ALA A 32 -3.73 35.07 33.47
N SER A 33 -5.03 35.38 33.42
CA SER A 33 -6.04 34.48 32.87
C SER A 33 -6.01 34.55 31.34
N PRO A 34 -6.06 33.41 30.62
CA PRO A 34 -6.13 33.44 29.17
C PRO A 34 -7.41 34.14 28.71
N SER A 35 -7.28 35.02 27.73
CA SER A 35 -8.43 35.64 27.08
C SER A 35 -9.19 34.60 26.25
N GLU A 36 -10.49 34.81 26.04
CA GLU A 36 -11.31 33.92 25.19
C GLU A 36 -10.74 33.78 23.77
N LEU A 37 -10.14 34.85 23.25
CA LEU A 37 -9.44 34.85 21.97
C LEU A 37 -8.24 33.90 21.98
N ALA A 38 -7.43 33.93 23.05
CA ALA A 38 -6.26 33.08 23.18
C ALA A 38 -6.65 31.59 23.26
N LEU A 39 -7.72 31.25 23.99
CA LEU A 39 -8.24 29.89 24.06
C LEU A 39 -8.78 29.42 22.71
N THR A 40 -9.47 30.30 21.97
CA THR A 40 -10.01 29.99 20.64
C THR A 40 -8.89 29.73 19.63
N ILE A 41 -7.84 30.56 19.64
CA ILE A 41 -6.66 30.37 18.78
C ILE A 41 -5.99 29.03 19.08
N GLN A 42 -5.83 28.65 20.34
CA GLN A 42 -5.23 27.36 20.68
C GLN A 42 -6.05 26.17 20.22
N ARG A 43 -7.38 26.26 20.26
CA ARG A 43 -8.26 25.22 19.71
C ARG A 43 -8.11 25.11 18.20
N ILE A 44 -8.09 26.23 17.48
CA ILE A 44 -7.93 26.26 16.02
C ILE A 44 -6.58 25.67 15.61
N VAL A 45 -5.49 26.10 16.25
CA VAL A 45 -4.15 25.56 16.00
C VAL A 45 -4.10 24.07 16.33
N GLY A 46 -4.69 23.64 17.44
CA GLY A 46 -4.80 22.23 17.79
C GLY A 46 -5.52 21.40 16.73
N ILE A 47 -6.67 21.87 16.21
CA ILE A 47 -7.42 21.21 15.13
C ILE A 47 -6.57 21.10 13.86
N VAL A 48 -5.85 22.16 13.48
CA VAL A 48 -4.93 22.13 12.32
C VAL A 48 -3.83 21.08 12.53
N PHE A 49 -3.24 21.01 13.72
CA PHE A 49 -2.24 20.00 14.05
C PHE A 49 -2.81 18.57 14.02
N VAL A 50 -4.06 18.38 14.44
CA VAL A 50 -4.73 17.08 14.30
C VAL A 50 -4.87 16.69 12.82
N ILE A 51 -5.32 17.61 11.96
CA ILE A 51 -5.47 17.35 10.53
C ILE A 51 -4.10 17.03 9.89
N VAL A 52 -3.08 17.84 10.17
CA VAL A 52 -1.72 17.64 9.63
C VAL A 52 -1.10 16.35 10.16
N GLY A 53 -1.23 16.08 11.46
CA GLY A 53 -0.75 14.84 12.07
C GLY A 53 -1.43 13.62 11.47
N PHE A 54 -2.74 13.71 11.19
CA PHE A 54 -3.50 12.66 10.52
C PHE A 54 -2.97 12.46 9.10
N VAL A 55 -2.80 13.52 8.31
CA VAL A 55 -2.22 13.48 6.96
C VAL A 55 -0.83 12.84 6.98
N ILE A 56 0.04 13.25 7.89
CA ILE A 56 1.39 12.67 8.03
C ILE A 56 1.31 11.19 8.45
N MET A 57 0.38 10.83 9.33
CA MET A 57 0.18 9.45 9.77
C MET A 57 -0.30 8.56 8.62
N ILE A 58 -1.26 9.01 7.82
CA ILE A 58 -1.74 8.27 6.63
C ILE A 58 -0.69 8.24 5.52
N SER A 59 0.13 9.29 5.36
CA SER A 59 1.25 9.28 4.40
C SER A 59 2.44 8.45 4.87
N SER A 60 2.58 8.25 6.18
CA SER A 60 3.64 7.40 6.78
C SER A 60 3.22 5.94 6.93
N CYS A 61 1.91 5.67 6.99
CA CYS A 61 1.41 4.37 6.58
C CYS A 61 1.75 4.25 5.10
N SER A 62 2.52 3.23 4.74
CA SER A 62 2.86 2.94 3.35
C SER A 62 1.58 2.89 2.51
N ILE A 63 1.25 3.99 1.84
CA ILE A 63 0.58 3.92 0.55
C ILE A 63 1.63 3.28 -0.36
N GLY A 64 1.59 1.95 -0.42
CA GLY A 64 2.53 1.14 -1.18
C GLY A 64 2.42 1.49 -2.65
N GLY A 65 3.37 2.25 -3.17
CA GLY A 65 3.22 2.82 -4.50
C GLY A 65 4.52 3.19 -5.19
N ASN A 66 5.59 2.41 -5.00
CA ASN A 66 6.80 2.52 -5.85
C ASN A 66 7.41 1.16 -6.24
N ALA A 67 6.99 0.03 -5.65
CA ALA A 67 7.39 -1.31 -6.10
C ALA A 67 6.65 -1.75 -7.39
N ARG A 68 5.73 -0.93 -7.89
CA ARG A 68 4.75 -1.30 -8.92
C ARG A 68 5.32 -1.23 -10.34
N SER A 69 6.32 -0.41 -10.67
CA SER A 69 6.75 -0.26 -12.07
C SER A 69 7.71 -1.35 -12.57
N GLU A 70 8.60 -1.88 -11.74
CA GLU A 70 9.70 -2.76 -12.18
C GLU A 70 9.39 -4.26 -12.01
N TRP A 71 8.28 -4.59 -11.36
CA TRP A 71 7.90 -5.97 -11.09
C TRP A 71 7.72 -6.83 -12.37
N PRO A 72 7.08 -6.34 -13.45
CA PRO A 72 6.98 -7.11 -14.69
C PRO A 72 8.33 -7.48 -15.30
N ASP A 73 9.34 -6.61 -15.20
CA ASP A 73 10.69 -6.84 -15.73
C ASP A 73 11.42 -7.89 -14.90
N THR A 74 11.35 -7.77 -13.57
CA THR A 74 11.91 -8.77 -12.63
C THR A 74 11.31 -10.15 -12.85
N PHE A 75 10.00 -10.22 -13.10
CA PHE A 75 9.31 -11.47 -13.40
C PHE A 75 9.80 -12.10 -14.72
N LYS A 76 9.96 -11.29 -15.78
CA LYS A 76 10.50 -11.77 -17.07
C LYS A 76 11.93 -12.30 -16.95
N GLU A 77 12.74 -11.68 -16.10
CA GLU A 77 14.09 -12.16 -15.77
C GLU A 77 14.04 -13.53 -15.08
N LYS A 78 13.22 -13.68 -14.01
CA LYS A 78 13.05 -14.96 -13.30
C LYS A 78 12.49 -16.07 -14.19
N LEU A 79 11.56 -15.75 -15.09
CA LEU A 79 11.07 -16.70 -16.10
C LEU A 79 12.19 -17.16 -17.05
N SER A 80 13.11 -16.26 -17.40
CA SER A 80 14.23 -16.53 -18.31
C SER A 80 15.37 -17.31 -17.63
N ALA A 81 15.56 -17.13 -16.33
CA ALA A 81 16.50 -17.89 -15.51
C ALA A 81 16.12 -19.38 -15.35
N GLY A 82 14.94 -19.80 -15.79
CA GLY A 82 14.50 -21.21 -15.69
C GLY A 82 14.22 -21.64 -14.24
N GLU A 83 13.85 -20.67 -13.40
CA GLU A 83 13.56 -20.89 -11.98
C GLU A 83 12.12 -21.33 -11.73
N VAL A 84 11.30 -21.49 -12.78
CA VAL A 84 9.93 -21.99 -12.64
C VAL A 84 9.96 -23.44 -12.16
N GLN A 85 9.35 -23.69 -11.01
CA GLN A 85 9.19 -25.03 -10.45
C GLN A 85 7.86 -25.66 -10.90
N LYS A 86 6.78 -24.88 -10.88
CA LYS A 86 5.43 -25.38 -11.15
C LYS A 86 4.51 -24.24 -11.58
N ILE A 87 3.68 -24.49 -12.59
CA ILE A 87 2.58 -23.60 -12.99
C ILE A 87 1.25 -24.32 -12.74
N THR A 88 0.30 -23.61 -12.15
CA THR A 88 -1.04 -24.11 -11.84
C THR A 88 -2.08 -23.14 -12.39
N ILE A 89 -3.13 -23.64 -13.03
CA ILE A 89 -4.20 -22.81 -13.60
C ILE A 89 -5.54 -23.24 -13.01
N GLY A 90 -6.39 -22.26 -12.68
CA GLY A 90 -7.76 -22.49 -12.26
C GLY A 90 -7.98 -22.16 -10.79
N PHE A 91 -9.10 -21.48 -10.53
CA PHE A 91 -9.50 -21.03 -9.19
C PHE A 91 -10.16 -22.15 -8.37
N VAL A 92 -11.13 -22.86 -8.97
CA VAL A 92 -11.94 -23.87 -8.27
C VAL A 92 -11.27 -25.26 -8.27
N SER A 93 -10.60 -25.60 -9.37
CA SER A 93 -9.93 -26.89 -9.56
C SER A 93 -8.55 -26.64 -10.18
N PRO A 94 -7.54 -26.30 -9.34
CA PRO A 94 -6.20 -25.98 -9.83
C PRO A 94 -5.56 -27.19 -10.52
N VAL A 95 -5.28 -27.07 -11.81
CA VAL A 95 -4.58 -28.10 -12.60
C VAL A 95 -3.12 -27.70 -12.75
N SER A 96 -2.22 -28.64 -12.47
CA SER A 96 -0.77 -28.44 -12.65
C SER A 96 -0.39 -28.77 -14.08
N LEU A 97 0.33 -27.86 -14.74
CA LEU A 97 0.75 -28.06 -16.12
C LEU A 97 1.84 -29.13 -16.24
N THR A 98 1.84 -29.84 -17.36
CA THR A 98 2.94 -30.71 -17.78
C THR A 98 4.17 -29.88 -18.18
N GLN A 99 5.32 -30.53 -18.40
CA GLN A 99 6.55 -29.83 -18.78
C GLN A 99 6.45 -29.12 -20.14
N GLU A 100 5.78 -29.75 -21.12
CA GLU A 100 5.59 -29.20 -22.45
C GLU A 100 4.65 -27.97 -22.44
N GLU A 101 3.56 -28.07 -21.68
CA GLU A 101 2.63 -26.96 -21.45
C GLU A 101 3.31 -25.82 -20.70
N THR A 102 4.11 -26.14 -19.67
CA THR A 102 4.89 -25.16 -18.91
C THR A 102 5.84 -24.38 -19.84
N TYR A 103 6.57 -25.06 -20.71
CA TYR A 103 7.47 -24.40 -21.67
C TYR A 103 6.71 -23.46 -22.62
N THR A 104 5.57 -23.92 -23.12
CA THR A 104 4.70 -23.13 -24.01
C THR A 104 4.20 -21.87 -23.32
N ILE A 105 3.70 -22.00 -22.09
CA ILE A 105 3.19 -20.87 -21.30
C ILE A 105 4.32 -19.89 -20.95
N ILE A 106 5.51 -20.37 -20.57
CA ILE A 106 6.67 -19.50 -20.32
C ILE A 106 7.01 -18.68 -21.58
N ASN A 107 6.99 -19.30 -22.76
CA ASN A 107 7.28 -18.60 -24.00
C ASN A 107 6.23 -17.53 -24.33
N ILE A 108 4.95 -17.80 -24.06
CA ILE A 108 3.86 -16.82 -24.21
C ILE A 108 4.08 -15.66 -23.22
N LEU A 109 4.32 -15.95 -21.94
CA LEU A 109 4.50 -14.94 -20.89
C LEU A 109 5.72 -14.04 -21.12
N LYS A 110 6.81 -14.57 -21.70
CA LYS A 110 7.98 -13.77 -22.09
C LYS A 110 7.64 -12.66 -23.09
N ASN A 111 6.75 -12.96 -24.03
CA ASN A 111 6.34 -12.04 -25.10
C ASN A 111 5.05 -11.27 -24.77
N ALA A 112 4.37 -11.62 -23.68
CA ALA A 112 3.17 -10.92 -23.25
C ALA A 112 3.50 -9.52 -22.71
N GLU A 113 2.61 -8.58 -23.00
CA GLU A 113 2.54 -7.31 -22.29
C GLU A 113 1.89 -7.58 -20.93
N LEU A 114 2.70 -7.53 -19.87
CA LEU A 114 2.27 -7.77 -18.50
C LEU A 114 2.22 -6.43 -17.78
N LYS A 115 1.04 -6.08 -17.27
CA LYS A 115 0.88 -4.88 -16.44
C LYS A 115 1.01 -5.26 -14.97
N PRO A 116 1.63 -4.41 -14.14
CA PRO A 116 1.66 -4.64 -12.72
C PRO A 116 0.26 -4.51 -12.12
N PHE A 117 -0.02 -5.29 -11.08
CA PHE A 117 -1.31 -5.28 -10.39
C PHE A 117 -1.66 -3.90 -9.77
N ASP A 118 -2.92 -3.51 -9.99
CA ASP A 118 -3.72 -2.30 -9.68
C ASP A 118 -4.70 -2.24 -8.46
N PRO A 119 -4.35 -2.40 -7.16
CA PRO A 119 -5.28 -2.43 -6.02
C PRO A 119 -6.28 -1.27 -5.95
N ASP A 120 -6.04 -0.13 -6.60
CA ASP A 120 -6.99 0.99 -6.66
C ASP A 120 -8.12 0.78 -7.69
N THR A 121 -8.03 -0.28 -8.50
CA THR A 121 -9.04 -0.67 -9.49
C THR A 121 -9.94 -1.79 -8.97
N SER A 122 -11.26 -1.70 -9.19
CA SER A 122 -12.20 -2.74 -8.74
C SER A 122 -12.10 -3.99 -9.63
N TYR A 123 -11.99 -5.17 -9.03
CA TYR A 123 -11.77 -6.43 -9.73
C TYR A 123 -12.98 -7.34 -9.76
N ALA A 124 -13.19 -7.98 -10.91
CA ALA A 124 -13.89 -9.25 -11.03
C ALA A 124 -12.91 -10.23 -11.70
N THR A 125 -12.39 -11.19 -10.94
CA THR A 125 -11.45 -12.21 -11.43
C THR A 125 -12.22 -13.21 -12.28
N VAL A 126 -11.88 -13.31 -13.57
CA VAL A 126 -12.47 -14.32 -14.44
C VAL A 126 -11.66 -15.62 -14.36
N GLU A 127 -10.32 -15.54 -14.36
CA GLU A 127 -9.42 -16.70 -14.25
C GLU A 127 -8.09 -16.33 -13.55
N GLU A 128 -7.61 -17.21 -12.67
CA GLU A 128 -6.34 -17.08 -11.94
C GLU A 128 -5.37 -18.20 -12.32
N GLY A 129 -4.12 -17.83 -12.59
CA GLY A 129 -2.98 -18.72 -12.72
C GLY A 129 -1.97 -18.45 -11.60
N LYS A 130 -1.26 -19.49 -11.17
CA LYS A 130 -0.27 -19.42 -10.09
C LYS A 130 1.04 -20.05 -10.56
N ILE A 131 2.13 -19.30 -10.44
CA ILE A 131 3.48 -19.75 -10.74
C ILE A 131 4.27 -19.85 -9.45
N VAL A 132 4.84 -21.02 -9.19
CA VAL A 132 5.76 -21.26 -8.07
C VAL A 132 7.18 -21.40 -8.64
N PHE A 133 8.08 -20.59 -8.11
CA PHE A 133 9.50 -20.60 -8.42
C PHE A 133 10.27 -21.51 -7.45
N LYS A 134 11.48 -21.93 -7.84
CA LYS A 134 12.35 -22.82 -7.05
C LYS A 134 12.78 -22.22 -5.70
N ASP A 135 12.78 -20.90 -5.59
CA ASP A 135 13.03 -20.14 -4.36
C ASP A 135 11.80 -20.06 -3.43
N ALA A 136 10.73 -20.80 -3.75
CA ALA A 136 9.41 -20.76 -3.12
C ALA A 136 8.64 -19.44 -3.30
N THR A 137 9.12 -18.51 -4.12
CA THR A 137 8.35 -17.33 -4.53
C THR A 137 7.13 -17.79 -5.33
N THR A 138 5.98 -17.18 -5.05
CA THR A 138 4.72 -17.49 -5.71
C THR A 138 4.17 -16.24 -6.37
N VAL A 139 3.87 -16.31 -7.66
CA VAL A 139 3.35 -15.20 -8.46
C VAL A 139 1.98 -15.57 -9.00
N GLU A 140 1.03 -14.66 -8.86
CA GLU A 140 -0.34 -14.82 -9.32
C GLU A 140 -0.53 -14.05 -10.63
N LEU A 141 -1.08 -14.73 -11.62
CA LEU A 141 -1.39 -14.21 -12.95
C LEU A 141 -2.90 -14.08 -13.04
N VAL A 142 -3.38 -12.87 -13.30
CA VAL A 142 -4.80 -12.61 -13.49
C VAL A 142 -5.04 -12.26 -14.95
N PHE A 143 -5.84 -13.07 -15.61
CA PHE A 143 -6.17 -12.91 -17.02
C PHE A 143 -7.52 -12.22 -17.18
N GLY A 144 -7.60 -11.27 -18.11
CA GLY A 144 -8.87 -10.66 -18.51
C GLY A 144 -9.50 -9.75 -17.46
N SER A 145 -8.68 -8.94 -16.76
CA SER A 145 -9.20 -7.92 -15.83
C SER A 145 -10.14 -6.96 -16.59
N THR A 146 -11.43 -6.99 -16.24
CA THR A 146 -12.48 -6.19 -16.90
C THR A 146 -12.35 -4.69 -16.63
N SER A 147 -11.51 -4.27 -15.68
CA SER A 147 -11.30 -2.88 -15.30
C SER A 147 -10.09 -2.22 -15.99
N THR A 148 -9.03 -2.97 -16.33
CA THR A 148 -7.79 -2.44 -16.91
C THR A 148 -7.54 -2.87 -18.37
N GLY A 149 -8.36 -3.79 -18.90
CA GLY A 149 -8.30 -4.22 -20.30
C GLY A 149 -7.01 -4.96 -20.67
N GLY A 150 -6.39 -5.68 -19.74
CA GLY A 150 -5.12 -6.38 -19.95
C GLY A 150 -4.86 -7.57 -19.02
N ASN A 151 -3.68 -8.16 -19.17
CA ASN A 151 -3.18 -9.24 -18.31
C ASN A 151 -2.39 -8.63 -17.16
N GLU A 152 -2.82 -8.88 -15.93
CA GLU A 152 -2.21 -8.31 -14.71
C GLU A 152 -1.33 -9.34 -14.02
N LEU A 153 -0.20 -8.86 -13.51
CA LEU A 153 0.77 -9.63 -12.76
C LEU A 153 0.75 -9.21 -11.30
N HIS A 154 0.25 -10.10 -10.45
CA HIS A 154 0.31 -9.98 -9.01
C HIS A 154 1.61 -10.64 -8.57
N GLY A 155 2.50 -9.87 -7.98
CA GLY A 155 3.78 -10.38 -7.48
C GLY A 155 3.67 -11.30 -6.27
N PRO A 156 4.76 -11.40 -5.48
CA PRO A 156 4.88 -12.40 -4.43
C PRO A 156 3.71 -12.35 -3.45
N SER A 157 3.05 -13.49 -3.25
CA SER A 157 1.92 -13.61 -2.31
C SER A 157 2.29 -13.04 -0.95
N GLY A 158 1.68 -11.91 -0.56
CA GLY A 158 1.92 -11.22 0.71
C GLY A 158 2.54 -9.82 0.60
N GLU A 159 2.97 -9.37 -0.58
CA GLU A 159 3.44 -7.98 -0.78
C GLU A 159 2.31 -6.99 -1.07
N TYR A 160 1.11 -7.47 -1.43
CA TYR A 160 -0.02 -6.65 -1.88
C TYR A 160 -1.01 -6.28 -0.77
N TYR A 161 -0.83 -6.79 0.45
CA TYR A 161 -1.75 -6.62 1.58
C TYR A 161 -1.08 -5.93 2.78
N LYS A 162 -0.23 -4.92 2.55
CA LYS A 162 0.37 -4.10 3.61
C LYS A 162 0.10 -2.62 3.40
#